data_AF-A0A1V5QZQ4-F1
#
_entry.id   AF-A0A1V5QZQ4-F1
#
_cell.length_a   1.000
_cell.length_b   1.000
_cell.length_c   1.000
_cell.angle_alpha   90.00
_cell.angle_beta   90.00
_cell.angle_gamma   90.00
#
_symmetry.space_group_name_H-M   'P 1'
#
loop_
_entity.id
_entity.type
_entity.pdbx_description
1 polymer ?
#
loop_
_entity_poly.entity_id
_entity_poly.type
_entity_poly.pdbx_seq_one_letter_code
_entity_poly.pdbx_strand_id
1 'polypeptide(L)'
;MFSFPVRRRRSAQETGRAALDELRGRFDREEARTLAIALEASAAGSPEWDALLASRGILPGSLDDRVRLAQGGFAQRQGAPLAEVQQALRALEEEILQAWWELEVSETAEHERLRQHVMQRTREAGEAYVVRVKPRVELSDVFANALLSSQQHASRLEPRKHATVRCRTCGSPRASDGENRCRYCGHALYETADGASP
;
A
#
# COMPACT_ATOMS: atom_id res chain seq x y z
N MET A 1 37.24 -23.19 -50.38
CA MET A 1 37.21 -22.60 -49.02
C MET A 1 36.75 -21.15 -49.15
N PHE A 2 35.46 -20.89 -48.98
CA PHE A 2 34.92 -19.53 -48.99
C PHE A 2 34.96 -18.97 -47.56
N SER A 3 35.89 -18.06 -47.31
CA SER A 3 35.95 -17.29 -46.07
C SER A 3 34.89 -16.19 -46.13
N PHE A 4 33.72 -16.46 -45.52
CA PHE A 4 32.66 -15.47 -45.35
C PHE A 4 33.02 -14.45 -44.25
N PRO A 5 32.49 -13.22 -44.31
CA PRO A 5 33.10 -12.05 -43.67
C PRO A 5 32.73 -11.97 -42.18
N VAL A 6 33.63 -12.44 -41.33
CA VAL A 6 33.54 -12.30 -39.85
C VAL A 6 33.46 -10.81 -39.43
N ARG A 7 34.02 -9.90 -40.22
CA ARG A 7 34.02 -8.44 -39.93
C ARG A 7 32.64 -7.78 -40.01
N ARG A 8 31.75 -8.20 -40.92
CA ARG A 8 30.41 -7.58 -41.07
C ARG A 8 29.42 -7.96 -39.96
N ARG A 9 29.58 -9.16 -39.37
CA ARG A 9 28.72 -9.59 -38.25
C ARG A 9 29.05 -8.86 -36.94
N ARG A 10 30.34 -8.57 -36.70
CA ARG A 10 30.78 -7.82 -35.52
C ARG A 10 30.24 -6.39 -35.49
N SER A 11 30.30 -5.66 -36.61
CA SER A 11 29.81 -4.28 -36.67
C SER A 11 28.30 -4.19 -36.44
N ALA A 12 27.53 -5.13 -36.99
CA ALA A 12 26.06 -5.17 -36.81
C ALA A 12 25.66 -5.51 -35.36
N GLN A 13 26.39 -6.43 -34.71
CA GLN A 13 26.18 -6.78 -33.30
C GLN A 13 26.58 -5.62 -32.36
N GLU A 14 27.66 -4.91 -32.66
CA GLU A 14 28.08 -3.73 -31.90
C GLU A 14 27.07 -2.58 -32.01
N THR A 15 26.47 -2.35 -33.19
CA THR A 15 25.38 -1.37 -33.34
C THR A 15 24.10 -1.79 -32.63
N GLY A 16 23.73 -3.08 -32.66
CA GLY A 16 22.54 -3.57 -31.95
C GLY A 16 22.68 -3.41 -30.44
N ARG A 17 23.83 -3.77 -29.88
CA ARG A 17 24.11 -3.60 -28.46
C ARG A 17 24.09 -2.14 -28.02
N ALA A 18 24.69 -1.24 -28.80
CA ALA A 18 24.67 0.18 -28.51
C ALA A 18 23.24 0.76 -28.50
N ALA A 19 22.39 0.33 -29.43
CA ALA A 19 20.98 0.74 -29.47
C ALA A 19 20.18 0.21 -28.26
N LEU A 20 20.44 -1.02 -27.81
CA LEU A 20 19.81 -1.57 -26.60
C LEU A 20 20.25 -0.84 -25.34
N ASP A 21 21.54 -0.53 -25.22
CA ASP A 21 22.09 0.26 -24.11
C ASP A 21 21.50 1.69 -24.10
N GLU A 22 21.28 2.28 -25.27
CA GLU A 22 20.61 3.57 -25.41
C GLU A 22 19.15 3.52 -24.97
N LEU A 23 18.38 2.52 -25.40
CA LEU A 23 16.99 2.32 -24.97
C LEU A 23 16.89 2.12 -23.46
N ARG A 24 17.79 1.32 -22.88
CA ARG A 24 17.88 1.15 -21.43
C ARG A 24 18.13 2.47 -20.72
N GLY A 25 19.12 3.22 -21.18
CA GLY A 25 19.45 4.52 -20.59
C GLY A 25 18.32 5.54 -20.75
N ARG A 26 17.57 5.50 -21.86
CA ARG A 26 16.37 6.31 -22.07
C ARG A 26 15.28 5.94 -21.06
N PHE A 27 14.98 4.66 -20.90
CA PHE A 27 14.01 4.17 -19.93
C PHE A 27 14.35 4.65 -18.51
N ASP A 28 15.59 4.41 -18.05
CA ASP A 28 16.00 4.76 -16.68
C ASP A 28 15.86 6.27 -16.40
N ARG A 29 16.17 7.12 -17.39
CA ARG A 29 16.00 8.58 -17.28
C ARG A 29 14.53 9.01 -17.25
N GLU A 30 13.70 8.46 -18.14
CA GLU A 30 12.29 8.79 -18.22
C GLU A 30 11.50 8.26 -17.02
N GLU A 31 11.86 7.09 -16.50
CA GLU A 31 11.32 6.54 -15.25
C GLU A 31 11.60 7.50 -14.09
N ALA A 32 12.87 7.89 -13.91
CA ALA A 32 13.28 8.81 -12.85
C ALA A 32 12.57 10.17 -12.98
N ARG A 33 12.47 10.71 -14.20
CA ARG A 33 11.76 11.97 -14.48
C ARG A 33 10.27 11.86 -14.16
N THR A 34 9.62 10.77 -14.59
CA THR A 34 8.20 10.52 -14.32
C THR A 34 7.92 10.46 -12.83
N LEU A 35 8.75 9.76 -12.06
CA LEU A 35 8.60 9.66 -10.61
C LEU A 35 8.88 10.98 -9.90
N ALA A 36 9.84 11.77 -10.36
CA ALA A 36 10.13 13.08 -9.78
C ALA A 36 8.92 14.02 -9.91
N ILE A 37 8.38 14.15 -11.12
CA ILE A 37 7.18 14.98 -11.39
C ILE A 37 5.98 14.44 -10.60
N ALA A 38 5.81 13.12 -10.55
CA ALA A 38 4.74 12.49 -9.78
C ALA A 38 4.84 12.83 -8.28
N LEU A 39 6.03 12.81 -7.69
CA LEU A 39 6.22 13.10 -6.26
C LEU A 39 6.00 14.57 -5.90
N GLU A 40 6.30 15.49 -6.82
CA GLU A 40 6.08 16.94 -6.63
C GLU A 40 4.61 17.35 -6.84
N ALA A 41 3.83 16.53 -7.53
CA ALA A 41 2.41 16.77 -7.74
C ALA A 41 1.57 16.57 -6.45
N SER A 42 0.35 17.11 -6.47
CA SER A 42 -0.63 16.84 -5.43
C SER A 42 -1.46 15.60 -5.75
N ALA A 43 -2.23 15.10 -4.77
CA ALA A 43 -3.19 14.01 -5.00
C ALA A 43 -4.33 14.39 -5.96
N ALA A 44 -4.52 15.69 -6.24
CA ALA A 44 -5.40 16.22 -7.27
C ALA A 44 -4.71 16.38 -8.64
N GLY A 45 -3.42 16.07 -8.72
CA GLY A 45 -2.55 16.31 -9.87
C GLY A 45 -1.80 17.64 -9.80
N SER A 46 -1.15 17.98 -10.91
CA SER A 46 -0.51 19.27 -11.16
C SER A 46 -0.48 19.52 -12.68
N PRO A 47 -0.35 20.77 -13.14
CA PRO A 47 -0.24 21.05 -14.58
C PRO A 47 0.91 20.32 -15.26
N GLU A 48 2.04 20.16 -14.55
CA GLU A 48 3.20 19.44 -15.06
C GLU A 48 2.94 17.93 -15.15
N TRP A 49 2.24 17.36 -14.17
CA TRP A 49 1.80 15.97 -14.20
C TRP A 49 0.81 15.71 -15.34
N ASP A 50 -0.16 16.59 -15.52
CA ASP A 50 -1.16 16.48 -16.59
C ASP A 50 -0.52 16.62 -17.98
N ALA A 51 0.47 17.50 -18.13
CA ALA A 51 1.25 17.60 -19.36
C ALA A 51 2.06 16.34 -19.65
N LEU A 52 2.62 15.69 -18.61
CA LEU A 52 3.33 14.42 -18.74
C LEU A 52 2.40 13.26 -19.14
N LEU A 53 1.18 13.22 -18.61
CA LEU A 53 0.17 12.24 -19.02
C LEU A 53 -0.25 12.46 -20.47
N ALA A 54 -0.51 13.72 -20.84
CA ALA A 54 -0.89 14.08 -22.20
C ALA A 54 0.20 13.72 -23.21
N SER A 55 1.49 13.91 -22.88
CA SER A 55 2.60 13.52 -23.77
C SER A 55 2.68 12.01 -23.99
N ARG A 56 2.06 11.20 -23.13
CA ARG A 56 1.94 9.74 -23.23
C ARG A 56 0.56 9.29 -23.72
N GLY A 57 -0.28 10.21 -24.20
CA GLY A 57 -1.63 9.90 -24.68
C GLY A 57 -2.61 9.47 -23.60
N ILE A 58 -2.30 9.75 -22.32
CA ILE A 58 -3.15 9.42 -21.18
C ILE A 58 -4.02 10.64 -20.87
N LEU A 59 -5.34 10.43 -20.76
CA LEU A 59 -6.26 11.46 -20.31
C LEU A 59 -6.24 11.51 -18.76
N PRO A 60 -5.91 12.67 -18.16
CA PRO A 60 -6.11 12.93 -16.74
C PRO A 60 -7.51 12.56 -16.24
N GLY A 61 -7.59 11.99 -15.04
CA GLY A 61 -8.86 11.87 -14.34
C GLY A 61 -9.43 13.25 -13.99
N SER A 62 -10.76 13.33 -13.82
CA SER A 62 -11.37 14.57 -13.35
C SER A 62 -10.88 14.93 -11.93
N LEU A 63 -10.89 16.22 -11.60
CA LEU A 63 -10.51 16.69 -10.26
C LEU A 63 -11.32 15.97 -9.17
N ASP A 64 -12.62 15.84 -9.36
CA ASP A 64 -13.52 15.19 -8.40
C ASP A 64 -13.18 13.70 -8.23
N ASP A 65 -12.87 12.99 -9.31
CA ASP A 65 -12.48 11.59 -9.26
C ASP A 65 -11.15 11.39 -8.53
N ARG A 66 -10.16 12.25 -8.83
CA ARG A 66 -8.84 12.22 -8.17
C ARG A 66 -8.96 12.47 -6.67
N VAL A 67 -9.71 13.49 -6.28
CA VAL A 67 -9.96 13.82 -4.86
C VAL A 67 -10.69 12.66 -4.17
N ARG A 68 -11.74 12.12 -4.79
CA ARG A 68 -12.49 10.99 -4.22
C ARG A 68 -11.62 9.74 -4.05
N LEU A 69 -10.78 9.41 -5.01
CA LEU A 69 -9.86 8.26 -4.94
C LEU A 69 -8.76 8.47 -3.90
N ALA A 70 -8.22 9.69 -3.82
CA ALA A 70 -7.25 10.05 -2.80
C ALA A 70 -7.81 9.89 -1.39
N GLN A 71 -9.05 10.32 -1.15
CA GLN A 71 -9.70 10.26 0.16
C GLN A 71 -10.27 8.88 0.51
N GLY A 72 -10.95 8.23 -0.43
CA GLY A 72 -11.71 7.00 -0.18
C GLY A 72 -10.91 5.70 -0.30
N GLY A 73 -9.79 5.72 -1.02
CA GLY A 73 -8.96 4.53 -1.23
C GLY A 73 -7.78 4.45 -0.27
N PHE A 74 -6.71 5.19 -0.59
CA PHE A 74 -5.41 5.09 0.07
C PHE A 74 -5.14 6.19 1.11
N ALA A 75 -6.07 7.14 1.29
CA ALA A 75 -5.83 8.37 2.04
C ALA A 75 -4.54 9.09 1.61
N GLN A 76 -4.27 9.08 0.29
CA GLN A 76 -3.06 9.66 -0.29
C GLN A 76 -3.05 11.16 -0.05
N ARG A 77 -2.02 11.66 0.66
CA ARG A 77 -1.91 13.09 1.01
C ARG A 77 -0.97 13.87 0.10
N GLN A 78 -0.10 13.18 -0.64
CA GLN A 78 0.95 13.77 -1.45
C GLN A 78 1.22 12.93 -2.71
N GLY A 79 1.84 13.54 -3.71
CA GLY A 79 2.13 12.90 -4.99
C GLY A 79 0.89 12.79 -5.89
N ALA A 80 1.14 12.63 -7.19
CA ALA A 80 0.16 12.36 -8.22
C ALA A 80 -0.70 11.12 -7.94
N PRO A 81 -1.94 11.05 -8.48
CA PRO A 81 -2.84 9.92 -8.28
C PRO A 81 -2.20 8.57 -8.63
N LEU A 82 -2.28 7.61 -7.70
CA LEU A 82 -1.61 6.32 -7.84
C LEU A 82 -1.94 5.57 -9.14
N ALA A 83 -3.22 5.53 -9.52
CA ALA A 83 -3.67 4.84 -10.73
C ALA A 83 -3.05 5.45 -11.99
N GLU A 84 -2.92 6.78 -12.02
CA GLU A 84 -2.32 7.49 -13.15
C GLU A 84 -0.81 7.26 -13.21
N VAL A 85 -0.13 7.21 -12.06
CA VAL A 85 1.30 6.88 -12.01
C VAL A 85 1.56 5.47 -12.55
N GLN A 86 0.74 4.49 -12.15
CA GLN A 86 0.83 3.13 -12.69
C GLN A 86 0.56 3.10 -14.21
N GLN A 87 -0.37 3.92 -14.70
CA GLN A 87 -0.64 4.02 -16.12
C GLN A 87 0.51 4.68 -16.89
N ALA A 88 1.11 5.75 -16.35
CA ALA A 88 2.26 6.43 -16.94
C ALA A 88 3.49 5.51 -17.03
N LEU A 89 3.77 4.73 -15.98
CA LEU A 89 4.86 3.77 -15.96
C LEU A 89 4.63 2.64 -16.98
N ARG A 90 3.40 2.11 -17.08
CA ARG A 90 3.06 1.11 -18.11
C ARG A 90 3.18 1.67 -19.53
N ALA A 91 2.73 2.89 -19.77
CA ALA A 91 2.87 3.53 -21.07
C ALA A 91 4.36 3.73 -21.45
N LEU A 92 5.21 4.09 -20.50
CA LEU A 92 6.66 4.16 -20.71
C LEU A 92 7.27 2.79 -21.04
N GLU A 93 6.86 1.74 -20.33
CA GLU A 93 7.26 0.36 -20.64
C GLU A 93 6.86 -0.03 -22.06
N GLU A 94 5.60 0.20 -22.44
CA GLU A 94 5.09 -0.08 -23.79
C GLU A 94 5.84 0.71 -24.86
N GLU A 95 6.13 2.00 -24.63
CA GLU A 95 6.92 2.84 -25.53
C GLU A 95 8.32 2.26 -25.79
N ILE A 96 9.01 1.82 -24.74
CA ILE A 96 10.36 1.26 -24.85
C ILE A 96 10.34 -0.12 -25.52
N LEU A 97 9.34 -0.94 -25.21
CA LEU A 97 9.17 -2.25 -25.87
C LEU A 97 8.78 -2.10 -27.35
N GLN A 98 7.99 -1.09 -27.70
CA GLN A 98 7.67 -0.80 -29.10
C GLN A 98 8.91 -0.30 -29.85
N ALA A 99 9.67 0.63 -29.28
CA ALA A 99 10.93 1.09 -29.86
C ALA A 99 11.94 -0.05 -30.00
N TRP A 100 11.92 -1.02 -29.08
CA TRP A 100 12.70 -2.25 -29.22
C TRP A 100 12.27 -3.10 -30.41
N TRP A 101 10.97 -3.33 -30.59
CA TRP A 101 10.42 -4.12 -31.71
C TRP A 101 10.83 -3.56 -33.07
N GLU A 102 10.94 -2.23 -33.18
CA GLU A 102 11.33 -1.52 -34.40
C GLU A 102 12.81 -1.65 -34.76
N LEU A 103 13.69 -2.04 -33.82
CA LEU A 103 15.13 -2.13 -34.09
C LEU A 103 15.52 -3.32 -34.99
N GLU A 104 14.59 -4.21 -35.37
CA GLU A 104 14.81 -5.41 -36.22
C GLU A 104 16.04 -6.26 -35.82
N VAL A 105 16.47 -6.18 -34.56
CA VAL A 105 17.63 -6.94 -34.07
C VAL A 105 17.16 -8.37 -33.82
N SER A 106 17.93 -9.38 -34.25
CA SER A 106 17.59 -10.79 -34.01
C SER A 106 17.44 -11.05 -32.51
N GLU A 107 16.40 -11.75 -32.05
CA GLU A 107 16.22 -12.16 -30.64
C GLU A 107 17.51 -12.74 -30.04
N THR A 108 18.23 -11.92 -29.27
CA THR A 108 19.43 -12.33 -28.54
C THR A 108 19.15 -12.36 -27.04
N ALA A 109 20.03 -13.00 -26.28
CA ALA A 109 19.98 -12.94 -24.82
C ALA A 109 20.03 -11.51 -24.25
N GLU A 110 20.55 -10.53 -25.00
CA GLU A 110 20.56 -9.12 -24.59
C GLU A 110 19.16 -8.49 -24.68
N HIS A 111 18.29 -8.98 -25.57
CA HIS A 111 16.90 -8.48 -25.68
C HIS A 111 16.05 -8.91 -24.50
N GLU A 112 16.14 -10.19 -24.14
CA GLU A 112 15.42 -10.71 -22.99
C GLU A 112 15.86 -10.00 -21.71
N ARG A 113 17.15 -9.66 -21.59
CA ARG A 113 17.66 -8.85 -20.48
C ARG A 113 17.05 -7.45 -20.44
N LEU A 114 16.94 -6.76 -21.58
CA LEU A 114 16.30 -5.44 -21.64
C LEU A 114 14.83 -5.53 -21.23
N ARG A 115 14.09 -6.49 -21.79
CA ARG A 115 12.68 -6.70 -21.47
C ARG A 115 12.49 -6.96 -19.97
N GLN A 116 13.27 -7.88 -19.40
CA GLN A 116 13.23 -8.19 -17.97
C GLN A 116 13.60 -6.96 -17.12
N HIS A 117 14.61 -6.20 -17.53
CA HIS A 117 14.99 -4.95 -16.85
C HIS A 117 13.83 -3.96 -16.82
N VAL A 118 13.21 -3.65 -17.96
CA VAL A 118 12.08 -2.72 -18.05
C VAL A 118 10.91 -3.19 -17.18
N MET A 119 10.45 -4.43 -17.34
CA MET A 119 9.32 -4.96 -16.57
C MET A 119 9.57 -4.96 -15.06
N GLN A 120 10.78 -5.37 -14.64
CA GLN A 120 11.16 -5.40 -13.23
C GLN A 120 11.21 -3.99 -12.65
N ARG A 121 11.81 -3.04 -13.37
CA ARG A 121 11.94 -1.65 -12.94
C ARG A 121 10.60 -0.95 -12.84
N THR A 122 9.72 -1.09 -13.84
CA THR A 122 8.33 -0.56 -13.79
C THR A 122 7.62 -1.03 -12.53
N ARG A 123 7.73 -2.33 -12.21
CA ARG A 123 7.14 -2.91 -11.01
C ARG A 123 7.74 -2.32 -9.73
N GLU A 124 9.07 -2.32 -9.61
CA GLU A 124 9.78 -1.77 -8.47
C GLU A 124 9.47 -0.30 -8.23
N ALA A 125 9.41 0.50 -9.30
CA ALA A 125 9.06 1.91 -9.25
C ALA A 125 7.63 2.12 -8.75
N GLY A 126 6.68 1.33 -9.25
CA GLY A 126 5.30 1.37 -8.79
C GLY A 126 5.19 1.04 -7.30
N GLU A 127 5.80 -0.05 -6.85
CA GLU A 127 5.82 -0.48 -5.45
C GLU A 127 6.50 0.57 -4.54
N ALA A 128 7.66 1.10 -4.96
CA ALA A 128 8.39 2.13 -4.21
C ALA A 128 7.60 3.45 -4.12
N TYR A 129 6.88 3.81 -5.18
CA TYR A 129 6.02 5.00 -5.18
C TYR A 129 4.87 4.85 -4.19
N VAL A 130 4.17 3.70 -4.18
CA VAL A 130 3.10 3.40 -3.21
C VAL A 130 3.58 3.61 -1.78
N VAL A 131 4.76 3.08 -1.45
CA VAL A 131 5.35 3.21 -0.10
C VAL A 131 5.61 4.67 0.28
N ARG A 132 5.98 5.53 -0.69
CA ARG A 132 6.24 6.96 -0.46
C ARG A 132 4.98 7.80 -0.26
N VAL A 133 3.90 7.50 -0.99
CA VAL A 133 2.69 8.33 -0.98
C VAL A 133 1.63 7.87 0.01
N LYS A 134 1.72 6.62 0.48
CA LYS A 134 0.83 6.10 1.52
C LYS A 134 1.08 6.83 2.84
N PRO A 135 0.03 7.32 3.54
CA PRO A 135 0.21 7.90 4.85
C PRO A 135 0.81 6.87 5.80
N ARG A 136 1.82 7.30 6.58
CA ARG A 136 2.36 6.48 7.67
C ARG A 136 1.26 6.36 8.72
N VAL A 137 0.83 5.12 8.98
CA VAL A 137 -0.12 4.82 10.05
C VAL A 137 0.65 4.90 11.36
N GLU A 138 0.39 5.91 12.15
CA GLU A 138 0.97 6.01 13.49
C GLU A 138 0.18 5.14 14.47
N LEU A 139 0.81 4.69 15.55
CA LEU A 139 0.14 3.91 16.60
C LEU A 139 -1.09 4.63 17.16
N SER A 140 -1.06 5.96 17.22
CA SER A 140 -2.21 6.79 17.61
C SER A 140 -3.43 6.60 16.69
N ASP A 141 -3.23 6.44 15.39
CA ASP A 141 -4.32 6.23 14.42
C ASP A 141 -4.97 4.85 14.60
N VAL A 142 -4.16 3.84 14.98
CA VAL A 142 -4.66 2.50 15.31
C VAL A 142 -5.55 2.54 16.55
N PHE A 143 -5.09 3.21 17.61
CA PHE A 143 -5.89 3.34 18.84
C PHE A 143 -7.12 4.23 18.64
N ALA A 144 -7.02 5.30 17.84
CA ALA A 144 -8.18 6.13 17.50
C ALA A 144 -9.24 5.33 16.74
N ASN A 145 -8.84 4.53 15.76
CA ASN A 145 -9.75 3.65 15.02
C ASN A 145 -10.33 2.54 15.90
N ALA A 146 -9.53 1.93 16.79
CA ALA A 146 -10.01 0.97 17.77
C ALA A 146 -10.99 1.60 18.79
N LEU A 147 -10.76 2.85 19.18
CA LEU A 147 -11.65 3.61 20.06
C LEU A 147 -12.99 3.91 19.37
N LEU A 148 -12.96 4.34 18.10
CA LEU A 148 -14.16 4.62 17.31
C LEU A 148 -15.00 3.35 17.09
N SER A 149 -14.37 2.22 16.76
CA SER A 149 -15.09 0.94 16.59
C SER A 149 -15.63 0.42 17.91
N SER A 150 -14.85 0.51 19.00
CA SER A 150 -15.32 0.09 20.33
C SER A 150 -16.47 0.95 20.85
N GLN A 151 -16.53 2.26 20.57
CA GLN A 151 -17.68 3.12 20.90
C GLN A 151 -18.95 2.74 20.13
N GLN A 152 -18.83 2.38 18.84
CA GLN A 152 -19.97 1.92 18.04
C GLN A 152 -20.56 0.60 18.58
N HIS A 153 -19.72 -0.28 19.14
CA HIS A 153 -20.19 -1.52 19.78
C HIS A 153 -20.64 -1.30 21.23
N ALA A 154 -20.00 -0.41 21.99
CA ALA A 154 -20.35 -0.09 23.36
C ALA A 154 -21.72 0.61 23.47
N SER A 155 -22.09 1.44 22.50
CA SER A 155 -23.41 2.09 22.46
C SER A 155 -24.61 1.12 22.32
N ARG A 156 -24.35 -0.13 21.90
CA ARG A 156 -25.37 -1.20 21.79
C ARG A 156 -25.33 -2.22 22.92
N LEU A 157 -24.33 -2.15 23.78
CA LEU A 157 -24.25 -2.97 24.97
C LEU A 157 -24.91 -2.17 26.09
N GLU A 158 -26.13 -2.54 26.48
CA GLU A 158 -26.63 -2.10 27.78
C GLU A 158 -25.57 -2.45 28.82
N PRO A 159 -25.15 -1.52 29.69
CA PRO A 159 -24.25 -1.84 30.77
C PRO A 159 -24.98 -2.85 31.65
N ARG A 160 -24.71 -4.14 31.44
CA ARG A 160 -25.04 -5.17 32.42
C ARG A 160 -24.36 -4.69 33.68
N LYS A 161 -25.16 -4.23 34.65
CA LYS A 161 -24.69 -3.94 36.00
C LYS A 161 -24.17 -5.27 36.55
N HIS A 162 -22.90 -5.55 36.30
CA HIS A 162 -22.18 -6.56 37.04
C HIS A 162 -22.02 -6.00 38.45
N ALA A 163 -23.09 -6.10 39.24
CA ALA A 163 -23.06 -5.77 40.64
C ALA A 163 -22.15 -6.81 41.31
N THR A 164 -20.89 -6.45 41.51
CA THR A 164 -19.96 -7.24 42.30
C THR A 164 -20.36 -7.07 43.75
N VAL A 165 -21.26 -7.92 44.22
CA VAL A 165 -21.62 -7.99 45.64
C VAL A 165 -20.37 -8.42 46.42
N ARG A 166 -19.99 -7.65 47.45
CA ARG A 166 -18.81 -7.92 48.28
C ARG A 166 -19.20 -8.60 49.58
N CYS A 167 -18.32 -9.45 50.12
CA CYS A 167 -18.47 -9.96 51.48
C CYS A 167 -18.42 -8.79 52.48
N ARG A 168 -19.43 -8.68 53.36
CA ARG A 168 -19.47 -7.62 54.38
C ARG A 168 -18.35 -7.72 55.40
N THR A 169 -17.80 -8.93 55.61
CA THR A 169 -16.78 -9.20 56.63
C THR A 169 -15.36 -8.97 56.13
N CYS A 170 -15.01 -9.46 54.94
CA CYS A 170 -13.63 -9.38 54.42
C CYS A 170 -13.49 -8.57 53.11
N GLY A 171 -14.59 -8.09 52.54
CA GLY A 171 -14.59 -7.30 51.31
C GLY A 171 -14.34 -8.09 50.03
N SER A 172 -14.15 -9.42 50.08
CA SER A 172 -13.88 -10.22 48.87
C SER A 172 -15.06 -10.13 47.89
N PRO A 173 -14.80 -10.00 46.57
CA PRO A 173 -15.86 -10.03 45.57
C PRO A 173 -16.49 -11.43 45.51
N ARG A 174 -17.82 -11.49 45.39
CA ARG A 174 -18.55 -12.75 45.19
C ARG A 174 -18.49 -13.16 43.72
N ALA A 175 -18.37 -14.46 43.47
CA ALA A 175 -18.36 -15.00 42.11
C ALA A 175 -19.79 -15.21 41.56
N SER A 176 -20.78 -15.44 42.43
CA SER A 176 -22.19 -15.52 42.07
C SER A 176 -23.13 -15.17 43.24
N ASP A 177 -24.36 -14.77 42.91
CA ASP A 177 -25.40 -14.42 43.89
C ASP A 177 -25.93 -15.64 44.68
N GLY A 178 -25.66 -16.86 44.21
CA GLY A 178 -26.08 -18.12 44.85
C GLY A 178 -25.14 -18.61 45.97
N GLU A 179 -24.05 -17.91 46.27
CA GLU A 179 -23.09 -18.35 47.29
C GLU A 179 -23.59 -18.05 48.71
N ASN A 180 -23.72 -19.08 49.55
CA ASN A 180 -24.17 -18.91 50.94
C ASN A 180 -23.02 -18.57 51.91
N ARG A 181 -21.77 -18.83 51.51
CA ARG A 181 -20.56 -18.55 52.31
C ARG A 181 -19.47 -17.89 51.46
N CYS A 182 -18.70 -17.01 52.07
CA CYS A 182 -17.55 -16.38 51.45
C CYS A 182 -16.46 -17.43 51.18
N ARG A 183 -15.99 -17.56 49.94
CA ARG A 183 -14.89 -18.48 49.60
C ARG A 183 -13.55 -18.12 50.25
N TYR A 184 -13.36 -16.86 50.63
CA TYR A 184 -12.11 -16.38 51.19
C TYR A 184 -12.07 -16.53 52.72
N CYS A 185 -13.04 -15.98 53.44
CA CYS A 185 -13.06 -16.01 54.91
C CYS A 185 -14.04 -17.03 55.50
N GLY A 186 -14.81 -17.77 54.69
CA GLY A 186 -15.76 -18.78 55.13
C GLY A 186 -17.05 -18.24 55.76
N HIS A 187 -17.17 -16.92 55.96
CA HIS A 187 -18.30 -16.31 56.66
C HIS A 187 -19.62 -16.44 55.88
N ALA A 188 -20.73 -16.63 56.59
CA ALA A 188 -22.05 -16.69 55.99
C ALA A 188 -22.39 -15.35 55.32
N LEU A 189 -22.92 -15.41 54.10
CA LEU A 189 -23.23 -14.21 53.31
C LEU A 189 -24.68 -13.74 53.49
N TYR A 190 -25.52 -14.57 54.11
CA TYR A 190 -26.91 -14.30 54.46
C TYR A 190 -27.16 -14.74 55.91
N GLU A 191 -27.94 -13.97 56.66
CA GLU A 191 -28.50 -14.41 57.94
C GLU A 191 -29.67 -15.34 57.63
N THR A 192 -29.63 -16.57 58.12
CA THR A 192 -30.80 -17.46 58.06
C THR A 192 -31.88 -16.87 58.96
N ALA A 193 -33.13 -16.85 58.49
CA ALA A 193 -34.27 -16.28 59.22
C ALA A 193 -34.58 -16.96 60.57
N ASP A 194 -33.89 -18.05 60.89
CA ASP A 194 -33.94 -18.69 62.20
C ASP A 194 -32.61 -18.46 62.92
N GLY A 195 -32.67 -17.62 63.96
CA GLY A 195 -31.55 -17.25 64.82
C GLY A 195 -31.03 -18.41 65.66
N ALA A 196 -30.31 -19.33 65.03
CA ALA A 196 -29.50 -20.33 65.69
C ALA A 196 -28.04 -20.20 65.23
N SER A 197 -27.14 -19.93 66.18
CA SER A 197 -25.72 -20.26 66.09
C SER A 197 -25.44 -21.28 67.19
N PRO A 198 -24.62 -22.33 67.00
CA PRO A 198 -24.00 -22.85 65.78
C PRO A 198 -24.74 -24.04 65.15
#